data_AF-A0A2Z4J209-F1
#
_entry.id   AF-A0A2Z4J209-F1
#
_cell.length_a   1.000
_cell.length_b   1.000
_cell.length_c   1.000
_cell.angle_alpha   90.00
_cell.angle_beta   90.00
_cell.angle_gamma   90.00
#
_symmetry.space_group_name_H-M   'P 1'
#
loop_
_entity.id
_entity.type
_entity.pdbx_description
1 polymer ?
#
loop_
_entity_poly.entity_id
_entity_poly.type
_entity_poly.pdbx_seq_one_letter_code
_entity_poly.pdbx_strand_id
1 'polypeptide(L)'
;MTTPVCTSASTAATTARQTHPYAAYPSFSSYVRARGPVLLRTARSLTANPCDAEDLLQTALTKTYVAWERIEDHRALDGYVRRALLNTRTSQWRKRKVDEFACDELPEPEPVAAADDPAEHQALHDAMWRAIMRLPARQRAMVVLRYYEDLSEAQTAEVLDVSVGTVKSAVSRALGKLREDPELGLVR
;
A
#
# COMPACT_ATOMS: atom_id res chain seq x y z
N MET A 1 -43.86 -14.33 37.35
CA MET A 1 -42.43 -14.34 37.04
C MET A 1 -42.28 -14.67 35.56
N THR A 2 -41.58 -13.79 34.84
CA THR A 2 -40.82 -13.97 33.59
C THR A 2 -41.12 -12.80 32.62
N THR A 3 -40.08 -12.02 32.38
CA THR A 3 -39.99 -10.83 31.53
C THR A 3 -40.08 -11.16 30.04
N PRO A 4 -40.55 -10.25 29.17
CA PRO A 4 -40.16 -10.24 27.77
C PRO A 4 -38.87 -9.42 27.61
N VAL A 5 -37.84 -10.08 27.09
CA VAL A 5 -36.54 -9.51 26.72
C VAL A 5 -36.67 -8.83 25.36
N CYS A 6 -36.13 -7.61 25.25
CA CYS A 6 -35.91 -6.88 24.01
C CYS A 6 -35.05 -7.68 23.03
N THR A 7 -35.39 -7.64 21.74
CA THR A 7 -34.42 -7.93 20.67
C THR A 7 -34.61 -6.91 19.56
N SER A 8 -33.76 -5.88 19.58
CA SER A 8 -33.54 -4.95 18.48
C SER A 8 -32.76 -5.69 17.39
N ALA A 9 -33.38 -5.86 16.23
CA ALA A 9 -32.68 -6.29 15.03
C ALA A 9 -31.79 -5.14 14.54
N SER A 10 -30.48 -5.40 14.59
CA SER A 10 -29.40 -4.54 14.13
C SER A 10 -29.51 -4.30 12.62
N THR A 11 -29.66 -3.04 12.23
CA THR A 11 -29.53 -2.57 10.85
C THR A 11 -28.08 -2.76 10.40
N ALA A 12 -27.84 -3.75 9.54
CA ALA A 12 -26.56 -3.94 8.89
C ALA A 12 -26.27 -2.74 7.98
N ALA A 13 -25.37 -1.87 8.43
CA ALA A 13 -24.78 -0.82 7.62
C ALA A 13 -23.96 -1.47 6.49
N THR A 14 -24.53 -1.47 5.29
CA THR A 14 -23.79 -1.77 4.06
C THR A 14 -22.77 -0.66 3.86
N THR A 15 -21.49 -0.95 4.09
CA THR A 15 -20.37 -0.06 3.77
C THR A 15 -20.32 0.10 2.24
N ALA A 16 -20.95 1.16 1.75
CA ALA A 16 -20.87 1.55 0.36
C ALA A 16 -19.39 1.77 -0.02
N ARG A 17 -18.89 0.94 -0.95
CA ARG A 17 -17.62 1.18 -1.64
C ARG A 17 -17.68 2.58 -2.25
N GLN A 18 -16.88 3.51 -1.73
CA GLN A 18 -16.76 4.85 -2.29
C GLN A 18 -15.96 4.79 -3.61
N THR A 19 -16.67 4.63 -4.72
CA THR A 19 -16.17 5.01 -6.05
C THR A 19 -16.00 6.52 -6.06
N HIS A 20 -14.76 7.00 -6.03
CA HIS A 20 -14.46 8.44 -6.14
C HIS A 20 -14.82 8.90 -7.56
N PRO A 21 -15.87 9.72 -7.75
CA PRO A 21 -16.18 10.28 -9.05
C PRO A 21 -15.10 11.32 -9.39
N TYR A 22 -14.69 11.37 -10.66
CA TYR A 22 -13.67 12.26 -11.21
C TYR A 22 -13.88 13.72 -10.79
N ALA A 23 -13.25 14.14 -9.69
CA ALA A 23 -13.14 15.54 -9.34
C ALA A 23 -11.99 16.14 -10.17
N ALA A 24 -12.31 17.03 -11.10
CA ALA A 24 -11.31 17.91 -11.68
C ALA A 24 -10.80 18.82 -10.56
N TYR A 25 -9.52 18.69 -10.21
CA TYR A 25 -8.91 19.49 -9.14
C TYR A 25 -8.57 20.87 -9.72
N PRO A 26 -9.23 21.96 -9.29
CA PRO A 26 -9.01 23.29 -9.87
C PRO A 26 -7.60 23.86 -9.59
N SER A 27 -6.85 23.25 -8.67
CA SER A 27 -5.47 23.62 -8.36
C SER A 27 -4.70 22.46 -7.72
N PHE A 28 -3.37 22.53 -7.75
CA PHE A 28 -2.51 21.56 -7.05
C PHE A 28 -2.82 21.49 -5.55
N SER A 29 -3.06 22.63 -4.90
CA SER A 29 -3.40 22.65 -3.46
C SER A 29 -4.72 21.96 -3.16
N SER A 30 -5.72 22.08 -4.05
CA SER A 30 -7.00 21.37 -3.92
C SER A 30 -6.82 19.86 -4.08
N TYR A 31 -5.93 19.43 -4.99
CA TYR A 31 -5.57 18.02 -5.16
C TYR A 31 -4.89 17.45 -3.92
N VAL A 32 -3.84 18.11 -3.42
CA VAL A 32 -3.10 17.66 -2.24
C VAL A 32 -3.99 17.60 -1.02
N ARG A 33 -4.90 18.57 -0.83
CA ARG A 33 -5.85 18.54 0.28
C ARG A 33 -6.79 17.34 0.20
N ALA A 34 -7.28 17.01 -0.99
CA ALA A 34 -8.21 15.90 -1.19
C ALA A 34 -7.53 14.52 -1.15
N ARG A 35 -6.32 14.38 -1.71
CA ARG A 35 -5.66 13.09 -1.95
C ARG A 35 -4.46 12.83 -1.07
N GLY A 36 -3.90 13.86 -0.43
CA GLY A 36 -2.75 13.79 0.46
C GLY A 36 -2.84 12.68 1.51
N PRO A 37 -3.95 12.52 2.25
CA PRO A 37 -4.07 11.44 3.23
C PRO A 37 -3.99 10.03 2.63
N VAL A 38 -4.55 9.82 1.44
CA VAL A 38 -4.49 8.53 0.74
C VAL A 38 -3.07 8.28 0.25
N LEU A 39 -2.45 9.29 -0.37
CA LEU A 39 -1.09 9.21 -0.90
C LEU A 39 -0.05 9.00 0.22
N LEU A 40 -0.27 9.57 1.41
CA LEU A 40 0.58 9.34 2.58
C LEU A 40 0.45 7.91 3.10
N ARG A 41 -0.75 7.32 3.09
CA ARG A 41 -0.92 5.89 3.42
C ARG A 41 -0.17 5.00 2.43
N THR A 42 -0.26 5.29 1.14
CA THR A 42 0.55 4.61 0.11
C THR A 42 2.05 4.84 0.32
N ALA A 43 2.49 6.04 0.66
CA ALA A 43 3.90 6.28 0.95
C ALA A 43 4.39 5.45 2.16
N ARG A 44 3.56 5.37 3.21
CA ARG A 44 3.83 4.55 4.40
C ARG A 44 3.84 3.05 4.11
N SER A 45 3.10 2.56 3.13
CA SER A 45 3.21 1.15 2.68
C SER A 45 4.49 0.88 1.88
N LEU A 46 5.13 1.92 1.35
CA LEU A 46 6.35 1.83 0.53
C LEU A 46 7.66 2.05 1.33
N THR A 47 7.58 2.48 2.59
CA THR A 47 8.73 2.82 3.45
C THR A 47 8.57 2.26 4.87
N ALA A 48 9.66 1.86 5.50
CA ALA A 48 9.64 1.30 6.86
C ALA A 48 9.53 2.36 7.97
N ASN A 49 10.07 3.57 7.75
CA ASN A 49 10.03 4.68 8.71
C ASN A 49 8.92 5.68 8.33
N PRO A 50 8.07 6.14 9.28
CA PRO A 50 7.10 7.21 9.04
C PRO A 50 7.69 8.50 8.45
N CYS A 51 8.86 8.93 8.90
CA CYS A 51 9.52 10.13 8.37
C CYS A 51 9.93 9.94 6.89
N ASP A 52 10.44 8.76 6.55
CA ASP A 52 10.78 8.42 5.15
C ASP A 52 9.55 8.44 4.24
N ALA A 53 8.37 8.09 4.78
CA ALA A 53 7.12 8.13 4.04
C ALA A 53 6.72 9.56 3.69
N GLU A 54 6.85 10.46 4.66
CA GLU A 54 6.53 11.88 4.49
C GLU A 54 7.48 12.53 3.47
N ASP A 55 8.79 12.25 3.57
CA ASP A 55 9.79 12.73 2.61
C ASP A 55 9.56 12.18 1.20
N LEU A 56 9.21 10.90 1.09
CA LEU A 56 8.87 10.26 -0.17
C LEU A 56 7.66 10.94 -0.81
N LEU A 57 6.60 11.15 -0.03
CA LEU A 57 5.39 11.83 -0.49
C LEU A 57 5.71 13.26 -0.94
N GLN A 58 6.41 14.03 -0.10
CA GLN A 58 6.76 15.40 -0.42
C GLN A 58 7.58 15.48 -1.71
N THR A 59 8.58 14.62 -1.87
CA THR A 59 9.40 14.59 -3.10
C THR A 59 8.56 14.27 -4.34
N ALA A 60 7.61 13.33 -4.24
CA ALA A 60 6.73 12.98 -5.34
C ALA A 60 5.75 14.13 -5.67
N LEU A 61 5.21 14.79 -4.65
CA LEU A 61 4.33 15.95 -4.80
C LEU A 61 5.08 17.15 -5.41
N THR A 62 6.33 17.41 -5.03
CA THR A 62 7.17 18.46 -5.63
C THR A 62 7.40 18.21 -7.12
N LYS A 63 7.74 16.97 -7.51
CA LYS A 63 7.87 16.60 -8.93
C LYS A 63 6.57 16.74 -9.70
N THR A 64 5.46 16.42 -9.04
CA THR A 64 4.12 16.58 -9.62
C THR A 64 3.78 18.06 -9.79
N TYR A 65 4.09 18.90 -8.81
CA TYR A 65 3.87 20.34 -8.86
C TYR A 65 4.62 20.99 -10.03
N VAL A 66 5.90 20.63 -10.23
CA VAL A 66 6.69 21.13 -11.37
C VAL A 66 6.08 20.71 -12.71
N ALA A 67 5.47 19.54 -12.78
CA ALA A 67 4.80 19.04 -13.98
C ALA A 67 3.33 19.48 -14.11
N TRP A 68 2.78 20.19 -13.11
CA TRP A 68 1.33 20.42 -12.97
C TRP A 68 0.71 21.04 -14.21
N GLU A 69 1.28 22.14 -14.71
CA GLU A 69 0.80 22.86 -15.89
C GLU A 69 0.93 22.05 -17.21
N ARG A 70 1.79 21.02 -17.24
CA ARG A 70 1.95 20.14 -18.40
C ARG A 70 0.99 18.95 -18.39
N ILE A 71 0.27 18.72 -17.29
CA ILE A 71 -0.66 17.59 -17.18
C ILE A 71 -2.03 18.08 -17.67
N GLU A 72 -2.27 17.92 -18.97
CA GLU A 72 -3.52 18.37 -19.62
C GLU A 72 -4.73 17.57 -19.12
N ASP A 73 -4.56 16.26 -18.87
CA ASP A 73 -5.63 15.41 -18.37
C ASP A 73 -5.55 15.20 -16.84
N HIS A 74 -6.39 15.95 -16.12
CA HIS A 74 -6.51 15.84 -14.66
C HIS A 74 -7.11 14.50 -14.22
N ARG A 75 -7.71 13.73 -15.15
CA ARG A 75 -8.17 12.35 -14.89
C ARG A 75 -7.01 11.37 -14.72
N ALA A 76 -5.86 11.65 -15.35
CA ALA A 76 -4.66 10.85 -15.25
C ALA A 76 -3.78 11.24 -14.05
N LEU A 77 -4.09 12.35 -13.37
CA LEU A 77 -3.26 12.94 -12.32
C LEU A 77 -2.96 11.97 -11.18
N ASP A 78 -3.98 11.21 -10.76
CA ASP A 78 -3.85 10.19 -9.73
C ASP A 78 -2.87 9.07 -10.14
N GLY A 79 -2.91 8.64 -11.40
CA GLY A 79 -1.96 7.67 -11.95
C GLY A 79 -0.55 8.25 -12.06
N TYR A 80 -0.45 9.51 -12.48
CA TYR A 80 0.83 10.23 -12.58
C TYR A 80 1.52 10.35 -11.22
N VAL A 81 0.81 10.80 -10.19
CA VAL A 81 1.36 10.97 -8.83
C VAL A 81 1.80 9.63 -8.24
N ARG A 82 0.99 8.56 -8.43
CA ARG A 82 1.39 7.20 -8.01
C ARG A 82 2.65 6.73 -8.71
N ARG A 83 2.76 6.95 -10.03
CA ARG A 83 3.98 6.65 -10.79
C ARG A 83 5.17 7.46 -10.28
N ALA A 84 4.98 8.73 -9.97
CA ALA A 84 6.01 9.59 -9.39
C ALA A 84 6.47 9.10 -8.01
N LEU A 85 5.55 8.66 -7.15
CA LEU A 85 5.81 8.02 -5.85
C LEU A 85 6.69 6.78 -6.00
N LEU A 86 6.28 5.83 -6.86
CA LEU A 86 7.02 4.58 -7.10
C LEU A 86 8.41 4.83 -7.70
N ASN A 87 8.49 5.73 -8.69
CA ASN A 87 9.77 6.09 -9.31
C ASN A 87 10.72 6.77 -8.32
N THR A 88 10.18 7.65 -7.48
CA THR A 88 10.95 8.32 -6.43
C THR A 88 11.45 7.33 -5.40
N ARG A 89 10.59 6.44 -4.90
CA ARG A 89 11.00 5.38 -3.96
C ARG A 89 12.09 4.49 -4.55
N THR A 90 11.90 4.04 -5.79
CA THR A 90 12.88 3.20 -6.50
C THR A 90 14.21 3.93 -6.69
N SER A 91 14.18 5.23 -7.00
CA SER A 91 15.39 6.05 -7.11
C SER A 91 16.07 6.24 -5.75
N GLN A 92 15.32 6.49 -4.68
CA GLN A 92 15.86 6.63 -3.33
C GLN A 92 16.47 5.32 -2.84
N TRP A 93 15.81 4.18 -3.07
CA TRP A 93 16.34 2.86 -2.74
C TRP A 93 17.65 2.55 -3.49
N ARG A 94 17.71 2.87 -4.79
CA ARG A 94 18.96 2.70 -5.58
C ARG A 94 20.11 3.56 -5.05
N LYS A 95 19.82 4.77 -4.57
CA LYS A 95 20.82 5.68 -3.97
C LYS A 95 21.25 5.23 -2.57
N ARG A 96 20.29 4.85 -1.71
CA ARG A 96 20.55 4.32 -0.35
C ARG A 96 21.27 2.98 -0.34
N LYS A 97 21.32 2.26 -1.47
CA LYS A 97 22.18 1.08 -1.63
C LYS A 97 23.68 1.42 -1.61
N VAL A 98 24.05 2.71 -1.49
CA VAL A 98 25.44 3.19 -1.47
C VAL A 98 25.85 3.83 -0.14
N ASP A 99 24.97 4.09 0.84
CA ASP A 99 25.39 4.81 2.07
C ASP A 99 25.22 3.98 3.36
N GLU A 100 26.31 3.97 4.14
CA GLU A 100 26.44 3.49 5.52
C GLU A 100 25.60 4.32 6.49
N PHE A 101 25.12 3.70 7.56
CA PHE A 101 24.40 4.38 8.65
C PHE A 101 25.35 4.61 9.83
N ALA A 102 25.43 5.85 10.32
CA ALA A 102 26.11 6.18 11.57
C ALA A 102 25.17 5.92 12.75
N CYS A 103 25.61 5.12 13.72
CA CYS A 103 24.90 4.81 14.97
C CYS A 103 25.82 5.09 16.15
N ASP A 104 25.35 5.81 17.17
CA ASP A 104 26.14 6.10 18.39
C ASP A 104 25.87 5.11 19.55
N GLU A 105 24.71 4.44 19.62
CA GLU A 105 24.41 3.42 20.64
C GLU A 105 23.24 2.49 20.25
N LEU A 106 23.23 1.26 20.80
CA LEU A 106 22.25 0.20 20.48
C LEU A 106 21.22 0.03 21.63
N PRO A 107 19.89 -0.01 21.40
CA PRO A 107 18.91 -0.17 22.48
C PRO A 107 18.50 -1.64 22.73
N GLU A 108 18.32 -2.01 24.00
CA GLU A 108 17.79 -3.31 24.46
C GLU A 108 16.24 -3.32 24.60
N PRO A 109 15.54 -4.44 24.34
CA PRO A 109 14.08 -4.51 24.43
C PRO A 109 13.53 -5.06 25.77
N GLU A 110 12.43 -4.46 26.24
CA GLU A 110 11.61 -4.87 27.41
C GLU A 110 10.35 -5.67 26.98
N PRO A 111 9.81 -6.59 27.83
CA PRO A 111 8.70 -7.48 27.45
C PRO A 111 7.31 -7.02 27.96
N VAL A 112 6.24 -7.29 27.20
CA VAL A 112 4.83 -7.02 27.60
C VAL A 112 3.89 -8.15 27.15
N ALA A 113 2.89 -8.49 27.97
CA ALA A 113 1.79 -9.46 27.71
C ALA A 113 0.43 -8.81 28.10
N ALA A 114 -0.78 -9.22 27.72
CA ALA A 114 -1.35 -9.88 26.55
C ALA A 114 -2.82 -9.40 26.48
N ALA A 115 -3.23 -8.85 25.34
CA ALA A 115 -4.62 -8.79 24.85
C ALA A 115 -4.67 -9.66 23.59
N ASP A 116 -5.80 -9.88 22.90
CA ASP A 116 -5.76 -10.53 21.56
C ASP A 116 -4.68 -9.84 20.71
N ASP A 117 -3.58 -10.55 20.48
CA ASP A 117 -2.28 -9.89 20.52
C ASP A 117 -2.07 -9.06 19.25
N PRO A 118 -1.95 -7.72 19.35
CA PRO A 118 -1.50 -6.91 18.23
C PRO A 118 -0.18 -7.47 17.64
N ALA A 119 0.65 -8.13 18.46
CA ALA A 119 1.85 -8.80 18.01
C ALA A 119 1.58 -10.06 17.18
N GLU A 120 0.49 -10.81 17.39
CA GLU A 120 0.11 -11.92 16.50
C GLU A 120 -0.37 -11.42 15.14
N HIS A 121 -1.17 -10.35 15.12
CA HIS A 121 -1.56 -9.69 13.86
C HIS A 121 -0.36 -9.10 13.12
N GLN A 122 0.57 -8.48 13.86
CA GLN A 122 1.82 -7.96 13.31
C GLN A 122 2.73 -9.08 12.84
N ALA A 123 2.85 -10.18 13.58
CA ALA A 123 3.64 -11.34 13.20
C ALA A 123 3.10 -12.01 11.94
N LEU A 124 1.77 -12.11 11.79
CA LEU A 124 1.14 -12.60 10.58
C LEU A 124 1.38 -11.67 9.39
N HIS A 125 1.26 -10.36 9.61
CA HIS A 125 1.55 -9.36 8.60
C HIS A 125 3.03 -9.41 8.16
N ASP A 126 3.95 -9.57 9.10
CA ASP A 126 5.39 -9.65 8.84
C ASP A 126 5.77 -10.97 8.16
N ALA A 127 5.16 -12.08 8.54
CA ALA A 127 5.31 -13.36 7.86
C ALA A 127 4.77 -13.29 6.42
N MET A 128 3.58 -12.70 6.22
CA MET A 128 3.00 -12.44 4.90
C MET A 128 3.91 -11.56 4.05
N TRP A 129 4.46 -10.50 4.64
CA TRP A 129 5.34 -9.59 3.92
C TRP A 129 6.66 -10.27 3.51
N ARG A 130 7.27 -11.06 4.40
CA ARG A 130 8.45 -11.87 4.08
C ARG A 130 8.17 -12.87 2.95
N ALA A 131 7.04 -13.57 3.01
CA ALA A 131 6.62 -14.49 1.95
C ALA A 131 6.42 -13.76 0.61
N ILE A 132 5.82 -12.57 0.60
CA ILE A 132 5.68 -11.73 -0.60
C ILE A 132 7.05 -11.29 -1.15
N MET A 133 8.01 -10.94 -0.28
CA MET A 133 9.36 -10.55 -0.69
C MET A 133 10.14 -11.69 -1.36
N ARG A 134 9.87 -12.94 -1.00
CA ARG A 134 10.44 -14.13 -1.65
C ARG A 134 9.91 -14.40 -3.05
N LEU A 135 8.79 -13.79 -3.44
CA LEU A 135 8.24 -13.95 -4.80
C LEU A 135 9.18 -13.33 -5.85
N PRO A 136 9.18 -13.86 -7.09
CA PRO A 136 9.82 -13.19 -8.23
C PRO A 136 9.31 -11.75 -8.39
N ALA A 137 10.20 -10.82 -8.72
CA ALA A 137 9.92 -9.38 -8.70
C ALA A 137 8.64 -8.97 -9.46
N ARG A 138 8.40 -9.55 -10.64
CA ARG A 138 7.18 -9.31 -11.43
C ARG A 138 5.91 -9.82 -10.75
N GLN A 139 5.96 -11.00 -10.12
CA GLN A 139 4.82 -11.58 -9.39
C GLN A 139 4.51 -10.75 -8.14
N ARG A 140 5.53 -10.35 -7.40
CA ARG A 140 5.39 -9.45 -6.25
C ARG A 140 4.72 -8.14 -6.61
N ALA A 141 5.20 -7.44 -7.65
CA ALA A 141 4.63 -6.17 -8.09
C ALA A 141 3.14 -6.30 -8.42
N MET A 142 2.75 -7.38 -9.09
CA MET A 142 1.34 -7.64 -9.43
C MET A 142 0.48 -7.92 -8.20
N VAL A 143 0.97 -8.67 -7.22
CA VAL A 143 0.25 -8.95 -5.97
C VAL A 143 0.06 -7.66 -5.15
N VAL A 144 1.10 -6.85 -5.03
CA VAL A 144 1.04 -5.57 -4.29
C VAL A 144 0.02 -4.63 -4.95
N LEU A 145 0.09 -4.43 -6.25
CA LEU A 145 -0.86 -3.57 -6.97
C LEU A 145 -2.31 -4.08 -6.86
N ARG A 146 -2.52 -5.40 -6.88
CA ARG A 146 -3.85 -6.00 -6.79
C ARG A 146 -4.49 -5.96 -5.40
N TYR A 147 -3.71 -6.20 -4.35
CA TYR A 147 -4.24 -6.48 -3.02
C TYR A 147 -3.91 -5.41 -1.97
N TYR A 148 -2.83 -4.65 -2.16
CA TYR A 148 -2.46 -3.55 -1.27
C TYR A 148 -2.90 -2.19 -1.80
N GLU A 149 -2.95 -2.02 -3.13
CA GLU A 149 -3.38 -0.78 -3.80
C GLU A 149 -4.80 -0.87 -4.40
N ASP A 150 -5.50 -1.99 -4.16
CA ASP A 150 -6.87 -2.26 -4.64
C ASP A 150 -7.08 -2.04 -6.15
N LEU A 151 -6.03 -2.23 -6.97
CA LEU A 151 -6.16 -2.10 -8.41
C LEU A 151 -6.81 -3.33 -9.04
N SER A 152 -7.67 -3.09 -10.02
CA SER A 152 -8.17 -4.15 -10.89
C SER A 152 -7.03 -4.78 -11.71
N GLU A 153 -7.28 -5.95 -12.29
CA GLU A 153 -6.31 -6.62 -13.16
C GLU A 153 -6.00 -5.81 -14.41
N ALA A 154 -6.99 -5.07 -14.92
CA ALA A 154 -6.83 -4.17 -16.06
C ALA A 154 -5.92 -2.98 -15.72
N GLN A 155 -6.15 -2.34 -14.57
CA GLN A 155 -5.30 -1.23 -14.11
C GLN A 155 -3.88 -1.70 -13.78
N THR A 156 -3.73 -2.87 -13.16
CA THR A 156 -2.40 -3.46 -12.91
C THR A 156 -1.65 -3.75 -14.21
N ALA A 157 -2.37 -4.27 -15.21
CA ALA A 157 -1.82 -4.56 -16.54
C ALA A 157 -1.33 -3.28 -17.24
N GLU A 158 -2.11 -2.21 -17.19
CA GLU A 158 -1.76 -0.89 -17.72
C GLU A 158 -0.52 -0.30 -17.02
N VAL A 159 -0.47 -0.36 -15.67
CA VAL A 159 0.65 0.17 -14.88
C VAL A 159 1.96 -0.57 -15.20
N LEU A 160 1.90 -1.88 -15.43
CA LEU A 160 3.06 -2.73 -15.65
C LEU A 160 3.40 -2.96 -17.13
N ASP A 161 2.60 -2.40 -18.05
CA ASP A 161 2.72 -2.58 -19.51
C ASP A 161 2.74 -4.06 -19.92
N VAL A 162 1.73 -4.80 -19.47
CA VAL A 162 1.55 -6.24 -19.77
C VAL A 162 0.10 -6.56 -20.07
N SER A 163 -0.20 -7.75 -20.59
CA SER A 163 -1.58 -8.20 -20.78
C SER A 163 -2.29 -8.49 -19.44
N VAL A 164 -3.61 -8.32 -19.41
CA VAL A 164 -4.46 -8.72 -18.27
C VAL A 164 -4.33 -10.21 -17.95
N GLY A 165 -4.16 -11.05 -18.99
CA GLY A 165 -3.91 -12.49 -18.83
C GLY A 165 -2.58 -12.78 -18.13
N THR A 166 -1.56 -11.97 -18.39
CA THR A 166 -0.26 -12.04 -17.68
C THR A 166 -0.46 -11.75 -16.20
N VAL A 167 -1.23 -10.71 -15.85
CA VAL A 167 -1.55 -10.37 -14.44
C VAL A 167 -2.29 -11.52 -13.77
N LYS A 168 -3.40 -12.00 -14.36
CA LYS A 168 -4.19 -13.12 -13.82
C LYS A 168 -3.34 -14.35 -13.52
N SER A 169 -2.57 -14.80 -14.53
CA SER A 169 -1.76 -16.02 -14.39
C SER A 169 -0.60 -15.84 -13.41
N ALA A 170 0.03 -14.66 -13.35
CA ALA A 170 1.11 -14.38 -12.43
C ALA A 170 0.62 -14.26 -10.98
N VAL A 171 -0.51 -13.59 -10.75
CA VAL A 171 -1.15 -13.50 -9.44
C VAL A 171 -1.61 -14.87 -8.96
N SER A 172 -2.24 -15.68 -9.82
CA SER A 172 -2.64 -17.04 -9.44
C SER A 172 -1.43 -17.89 -9.01
N ARG A 173 -0.31 -17.82 -9.74
CA ARG A 173 0.92 -18.54 -9.36
C ARG A 173 1.54 -18.00 -8.08
N ALA A 174 1.51 -16.68 -7.88
CA ALA A 174 2.02 -16.04 -6.68
C ALA A 174 1.22 -16.45 -5.44
N LEU A 175 -0.12 -16.44 -5.52
CA LEU A 175 -0.99 -16.90 -4.43
C LEU A 175 -0.81 -18.40 -4.14
N GLY A 176 -0.55 -19.22 -5.16
CA GLY A 176 -0.18 -20.62 -4.97
C GLY A 176 1.08 -20.76 -4.10
N LYS A 177 2.14 -20.03 -4.45
CA LYS A 177 3.39 -20.02 -3.67
C LYS A 177 3.20 -19.50 -2.25
N LEU A 178 2.37 -18.49 -2.04
CA LEU A 178 2.09 -17.94 -0.71
C LEU A 178 1.31 -18.94 0.16
N ARG A 179 0.39 -19.74 -0.43
CA ARG A 179 -0.34 -20.78 0.30
C ARG A 179 0.55 -21.94 0.76
N GLU A 180 1.62 -22.20 0.01
CA GLU A 180 2.62 -23.23 0.31
C GLU A 180 3.77 -22.71 1.19
N ASP A 181 3.75 -21.42 1.56
CA ASP A 181 4.84 -20.84 2.34
C ASP A 181 4.79 -21.34 3.79
N PRO A 182 5.84 -22.04 4.28
CA PRO A 182 5.83 -22.62 5.62
C PRO A 182 5.77 -21.56 6.73
N GLU A 183 6.30 -20.35 6.50
CA GLU A 183 6.20 -19.27 7.50
C GLU A 183 4.75 -18.79 7.70
N LEU A 184 3.90 -18.92 6.67
CA LEU A 184 2.49 -18.56 6.75
C LEU A 184 1.62 -19.65 7.38
N GLY A 185 2.10 -20.91 7.38
CA GLY A 185 1.45 -22.02 8.07
C GLY A 185 1.73 -22.05 9.58
N LEU A 186 2.83 -21.43 10.03
CA LEU A 186 3.28 -21.42 11.43
C LEU A 186 2.60 -20.32 12.27
N VAL A 187 1.98 -19.33 11.64
CA VAL A 187 1.33 -18.17 12.30
C VAL A 187 -0.19 -18.30 12.28
N ARG A 188 -0.71 -19.53 12.22
CA ARG A 188 -2.13 -19.84 12.10
C ARG A 188 -2.57 -20.78 13.21
#